data_AF-A0AAV8WMH4-F1
#
_entry.id   AF-A0AAV8WMH4-F1
#
_cell.length_a   1.000
_cell.length_b   1.000
_cell.length_c   1.000
_cell.angle_alpha   90.00
_cell.angle_beta   90.00
_cell.angle_gamma   90.00
#
_symmetry.space_group_name_H-M   'P 1'
#
loop_
_entity.id
_entity.type
_entity.pdbx_description
1 polymer ?
#
loop_
_entity_poly.entity_id
_entity_poly.type
_entity_poly.pdbx_seq_one_letter_code
_entity_poly.pdbx_strand_id
1 'polypeptide(L)'
;MQGRQDAFPTNKFQEAVVYCQEEILLYINDNLLVQTAQTLSNTKHVSVEDAEAKYERVLISCLQGYCLYLEYVPTDQIKNVAALNNDIVSNSKFWKLAKHKVALIRAAWFKVLAIICQKAMFLLDGKGAQVVSTVFNSLEEYDPTVLPYVWEAALLTMSTVQVQYFSIKET
;
A
#
# COMPACT_ATOMS: atom_id res chain seq x y z
N MET A 1 11.77 8.14 14.75
CA MET A 1 12.13 6.74 14.41
C MET A 1 13.34 6.21 15.21
N GLN A 2 13.90 6.97 16.16
CA GLN A 2 15.15 6.63 16.86
C GLN A 2 15.07 5.41 17.78
N GLY A 3 14.03 5.28 18.62
CA GLY A 3 13.98 4.21 19.63
C GLY A 3 13.85 2.76 19.12
N ARG A 4 13.73 2.53 17.80
CA ARG A 4 13.64 1.19 17.21
C ARG A 4 15.01 0.60 16.87
N GLN A 5 15.95 1.45 16.44
CA GLN A 5 17.32 1.05 16.12
C GLN A 5 18.11 0.67 17.38
N ASP A 6 17.71 1.21 18.53
CA ASP A 6 18.36 0.94 19.81
C ASP A 6 17.92 -0.41 20.42
N ALA A 7 16.76 -0.95 20.02
CA ALA A 7 16.19 -2.19 20.59
C ALA A 7 16.59 -3.46 19.82
N PHE A 8 16.91 -3.35 18.53
CA PHE A 8 17.30 -4.49 17.69
C PHE A 8 18.45 -4.12 16.75
N PRO A 9 19.47 -4.98 16.59
CA PRO A 9 20.41 -4.85 15.48
C PRO A 9 19.63 -4.91 14.15
N THR A 10 20.07 -4.17 13.13
CA THR A 10 19.31 -3.92 11.88
C THR A 10 18.79 -5.19 11.20
N ASN A 11 19.54 -6.30 11.27
CA ASN A 11 19.15 -7.60 10.70
C ASN A 11 18.03 -8.30 11.47
N LYS A 12 17.96 -8.14 12.80
CA LYS A 12 16.95 -8.80 13.64
C LYS A 12 15.56 -8.24 13.46
N PHE A 13 15.46 -6.96 13.10
CA PHE A 13 14.16 -6.35 12.81
C PHE A 13 13.54 -6.95 11.54
N GLN A 14 14.32 -7.07 10.46
CA GLN A 14 13.84 -7.67 9.22
C GLN A 14 13.41 -9.12 9.43
N GLU A 15 14.18 -9.90 10.20
CA GLU A 15 13.80 -11.27 10.59
C GLU A 15 12.46 -11.30 11.34
N ALA A 16 12.24 -10.38 12.28
CA ALA A 16 10.97 -10.30 13.02
C ALA A 16 9.79 -9.92 12.12
N VAL A 17 9.98 -8.99 11.17
CA VAL A 17 8.93 -8.62 10.21
C VAL A 17 8.60 -9.78 9.27
N VAL A 18 9.61 -10.53 8.81
CA VAL A 18 9.41 -11.74 8.00
C VAL A 18 8.67 -12.80 8.81
N TYR A 19 9.02 -13.00 10.08
CA TYR A 19 8.37 -13.97 10.95
C TYR A 19 6.88 -13.66 11.16
N CYS A 20 6.52 -12.39 11.40
CA CYS A 20 5.14 -11.96 11.65
C CYS A 20 4.38 -11.52 10.39
N GLN A 21 4.85 -11.86 9.19
CA GLN A 21 4.32 -11.27 7.96
C GLN A 21 2.85 -11.61 7.71
N GLU A 22 2.41 -12.81 8.08
CA GLU A 22 1.01 -13.21 7.92
C GLU A 22 0.09 -12.36 8.80
N GLU A 23 0.44 -12.20 10.08
CA GLU A 23 -0.33 -11.41 11.04
C GLU A 23 -0.36 -9.93 10.66
N ILE A 24 0.76 -9.40 10.16
CA ILE A 24 0.84 -8.02 9.66
C ILE A 24 -0.13 -7.84 8.48
N LEU A 25 -0.10 -8.75 7.50
CA LEU A 25 -0.95 -8.67 6.32
C LEU A 25 -2.42 -8.88 6.66
N LEU A 26 -2.75 -9.80 7.57
CA LEU A 26 -4.12 -10.02 8.04
C LEU A 26 -4.67 -8.77 8.74
N TYR A 27 -3.86 -8.12 9.58
CA TYR A 27 -4.26 -6.86 10.23
C TYR A 27 -4.48 -5.73 9.22
N ILE A 28 -3.59 -5.58 8.24
CA ILE A 28 -3.73 -4.59 7.17
C ILE A 28 -4.99 -4.88 6.34
N ASN A 29 -5.20 -6.13 5.95
CA ASN A 29 -6.34 -6.56 5.17
C ASN A 29 -7.65 -6.24 5.89
N ASP A 30 -7.79 -6.63 7.16
CA ASP A 30 -8.99 -6.37 7.95
C ASP A 30 -9.30 -4.87 8.01
N ASN A 31 -8.30 -4.03 8.34
CA ASN A 31 -8.52 -2.60 8.48
C ASN A 31 -8.80 -1.87 7.16
N LEU A 32 -8.14 -2.28 6.06
CA LEU A 32 -8.34 -1.64 4.75
C LEU A 32 -9.62 -2.12 4.05
N LEU A 33 -10.01 -3.38 4.25
CA LEU A 33 -11.02 -4.03 3.41
C LEU A 33 -12.31 -4.39 4.15
N VAL A 34 -12.27 -4.58 5.47
CA VAL A 34 -13.41 -5.05 6.26
C VAL A 34 -13.92 -3.96 7.18
N GLN A 35 -13.02 -3.34 7.96
CA GLN A 35 -13.40 -2.33 8.94
C GLN A 35 -13.94 -1.05 8.30
N THR A 36 -14.77 -0.36 9.08
CA THR A 36 -15.35 0.94 8.78
C THR A 36 -15.25 1.84 10.02
N ALA A 37 -15.54 3.13 9.88
CA ALA A 37 -15.60 4.04 11.02
C ALA A 37 -16.50 3.53 12.16
N GLN A 38 -17.62 2.88 11.81
CA GLN A 38 -18.61 2.36 12.74
C GLN A 38 -18.18 1.06 13.42
N THR A 39 -17.48 0.17 12.71
CA THR A 39 -17.02 -1.10 13.31
C THR A 39 -15.77 -0.89 14.17
N LEU A 40 -14.93 0.09 13.82
CA LEU A 40 -13.71 0.45 14.57
C LEU A 40 -13.98 1.32 15.80
N SER A 41 -15.03 2.13 15.77
CA SER A 41 -15.43 3.02 16.86
C SER A 41 -16.76 2.55 17.40
N ASN A 42 -16.80 2.05 18.63
CA ASN A 42 -18.06 1.67 19.27
C ASN A 42 -18.94 2.93 19.41
N THR A 43 -19.87 3.11 18.48
CA THR A 43 -20.53 4.40 18.17
C THR A 43 -21.45 4.90 19.27
N LYS A 44 -21.65 4.14 20.35
CA LYS A 44 -22.51 4.54 21.48
C LYS A 44 -22.03 5.79 22.22
N HIS A 45 -20.75 6.16 22.09
CA HIS A 45 -20.15 7.26 22.85
C HIS A 45 -19.22 8.18 22.04
N VAL A 46 -19.16 8.05 20.71
CA VAL A 46 -18.23 8.79 19.84
C VAL A 46 -19.01 9.48 18.73
N SER A 47 -18.67 10.74 18.42
CA SER A 47 -19.26 11.47 17.29
C SER A 47 -18.93 10.79 15.96
N VAL A 48 -19.74 11.05 14.92
CA VAL A 48 -19.48 10.48 13.59
C VAL A 48 -18.16 11.01 13.03
N GLU A 49 -17.90 12.30 13.23
CA GLU A 49 -16.70 12.99 12.81
C GLU A 49 -15.45 12.41 13.48
N ASP A 50 -15.49 12.16 14.79
CA ASP A 50 -14.37 11.56 15.52
C ASP A 50 -14.13 10.11 15.10
N ALA A 51 -15.20 9.36 14.84
CA ALA A 51 -15.13 7.99 14.37
C ALA A 51 -14.50 7.91 12.97
N GLU A 52 -14.91 8.81 12.06
CA GLU A 52 -14.30 8.95 10.74
C GLU A 52 -12.82 9.34 10.83
N ALA A 53 -12.50 10.38 11.60
CA ALA A 53 -11.12 10.84 11.75
C ALA A 53 -10.21 9.75 12.36
N LYS A 54 -10.74 8.93 13.29
CA LYS A 54 -10.01 7.77 13.82
C LYS A 54 -9.77 6.72 12.73
N TYR A 55 -10.79 6.40 11.95
CA TYR A 55 -10.66 5.42 10.86
C TYR A 55 -9.69 5.88 9.79
N GLU A 56 -9.72 7.16 9.40
CA GLU A 56 -8.77 7.74 8.45
C GLU A 56 -7.32 7.62 8.94
N ARG A 57 -7.06 7.87 10.24
CA ARG A 57 -5.74 7.64 10.84
C ARG A 57 -5.31 6.17 10.75
N VAL A 58 -6.23 5.24 10.95
CA VAL A 58 -5.96 3.80 10.82
C VAL A 58 -5.64 3.42 9.37
N LEU A 59 -6.39 3.94 8.38
CA LEU A 59 -6.09 3.74 6.96
C LEU A 59 -4.69 4.23 6.60
N ILE A 60 -4.33 5.46 7.01
CA ILE A 60 -3.00 6.02 6.79
C ILE A 60 -1.93 5.12 7.42
N SER A 61 -2.15 4.68 8.66
CA SER A 61 -1.21 3.83 9.39
C SER A 61 -1.02 2.47 8.72
N CYS A 62 -2.11 1.85 8.25
CA CYS A 62 -2.06 0.56 7.55
C CYS A 62 -1.36 0.69 6.20
N LEU A 63 -1.63 1.73 5.41
CA LEU A 63 -0.95 1.96 4.13
C LEU A 63 0.55 2.23 4.32
N GLN A 64 0.92 3.06 5.30
CA GLN A 64 2.32 3.33 5.63
C GLN A 64 3.02 2.07 6.15
N GLY A 65 2.35 1.30 7.01
CA GLY A 65 2.84 0.02 7.50
C GLY A 65 3.03 -0.99 6.37
N TYR A 66 2.11 -1.02 5.40
CA TYR A 66 2.22 -1.90 4.24
C TYR A 66 3.38 -1.50 3.32
N CYS A 67 3.54 -0.20 3.06
CA CYS A 67 4.67 0.33 2.32
C CYS A 67 6.00 -0.07 2.98
N LEU A 68 6.09 0.09 4.31
CA LEU A 68 7.27 -0.29 5.09
C LEU A 68 7.52 -1.80 5.03
N TYR A 69 6.49 -2.62 5.15
CA TYR A 69 6.59 -4.07 5.00
C TYR A 69 7.20 -4.44 3.64
N LEU A 70 6.67 -3.89 2.53
CA LEU A 70 7.16 -4.16 1.18
C LEU A 70 8.61 -3.66 0.98
N GLU A 71 8.99 -2.56 1.61
CA GLU A 71 10.33 -1.98 1.55
C GLU A 71 11.37 -2.85 2.28
N TYR A 72 11.04 -3.40 3.46
CA TYR A 72 11.99 -4.13 4.29
C TYR A 72 12.05 -5.64 4.00
N VAL A 73 10.94 -6.25 3.59
CA VAL A 73 10.90 -7.69 3.36
C VAL A 73 11.54 -8.05 2.01
N PRO A 74 12.41 -9.09 1.95
CA PRO A 74 12.96 -9.57 0.68
C PRO A 74 11.87 -10.06 -0.26
N THR A 75 12.01 -9.81 -1.57
CA THR A 75 11.01 -10.19 -2.57
C THR A 75 10.64 -11.67 -2.51
N ASP A 76 11.59 -12.58 -2.24
CA ASP A 76 11.30 -14.01 -2.12
C ASP A 76 10.46 -14.36 -0.88
N GLN A 77 10.58 -13.59 0.20
CA GLN A 77 9.69 -13.75 1.36
C GLN A 77 8.29 -13.21 1.08
N ILE A 78 8.17 -12.10 0.32
CA ILE A 78 6.86 -11.59 -0.13
C ILE A 78 6.14 -12.64 -0.99
N LYS A 79 6.88 -13.37 -1.85
CA LYS A 79 6.31 -14.46 -2.67
C LYS A 79 5.71 -15.59 -1.82
N ASN A 80 6.30 -15.91 -0.67
CA ASN A 80 5.80 -16.97 0.23
C ASN A 80 4.38 -16.66 0.76
N VAL A 81 4.04 -15.37 0.88
CA VAL A 81 2.72 -14.89 1.31
C VAL A 81 2.02 -14.09 0.21
N ALA A 82 2.24 -14.46 -1.06
CA ALA A 82 1.66 -13.78 -2.20
C ALA A 82 0.12 -13.81 -2.19
N ALA A 83 -0.49 -14.86 -1.65
CA ALA A 83 -1.95 -14.98 -1.55
C ALA A 83 -2.55 -13.84 -0.70
N LEU A 84 -2.04 -13.61 0.50
CA LEU A 84 -2.50 -12.54 1.39
C LEU A 84 -2.28 -11.14 0.80
N ASN A 85 -1.15 -10.94 0.13
CA ASN A 85 -0.90 -9.71 -0.61
C ASN A 85 -1.94 -9.53 -1.74
N ASN A 86 -2.18 -10.58 -2.53
CA ASN A 86 -3.14 -10.56 -3.63
C ASN A 86 -4.58 -10.29 -3.17
N ASP A 87 -4.97 -10.74 -1.97
CA ASP A 87 -6.26 -10.40 -1.38
C ASP A 87 -6.42 -8.89 -1.17
N ILE A 88 -5.33 -8.19 -0.84
CA ILE A 88 -5.30 -6.73 -0.70
C ILE A 88 -5.30 -6.08 -2.09
N VAL A 89 -4.32 -6.41 -2.94
CA VAL A 89 -4.10 -5.70 -4.21
C VAL A 89 -5.17 -5.99 -5.26
N SER A 90 -5.92 -7.09 -5.13
CA SER A 90 -7.03 -7.42 -6.05
C SER A 90 -8.38 -6.85 -5.58
N ASN A 91 -8.47 -6.32 -4.36
CA ASN A 91 -9.73 -5.84 -3.82
C ASN A 91 -10.05 -4.41 -4.29
N SER A 92 -11.25 -4.20 -4.81
CA SER A 92 -11.70 -2.89 -5.28
C SER A 92 -11.66 -1.79 -4.21
N LYS A 93 -11.84 -2.11 -2.92
CA LYS A 93 -11.76 -1.14 -1.83
C LYS A 93 -10.37 -0.54 -1.70
N PHE A 94 -9.33 -1.35 -1.88
CA PHE A 94 -7.95 -0.88 -1.90
C PHE A 94 -7.75 0.18 -3.00
N TRP A 95 -8.17 -0.10 -4.23
CA TRP A 95 -8.02 0.83 -5.36
C TRP A 95 -8.83 2.13 -5.22
N LYS A 96 -9.97 2.09 -4.52
CA LYS A 96 -10.76 3.30 -4.24
C LYS A 96 -10.02 4.31 -3.36
N LEU A 97 -9.02 3.87 -2.57
CA LEU A 97 -8.22 4.75 -1.71
C LEU A 97 -7.38 5.75 -2.52
N ALA A 98 -7.05 5.44 -3.79
CA ALA A 98 -6.36 6.36 -4.69
C ALA A 98 -7.14 7.67 -4.92
N LYS A 99 -8.47 7.65 -4.73
CA LYS A 99 -9.37 8.81 -4.88
C LYS A 99 -10.03 9.23 -3.57
N HIS A 100 -9.45 8.86 -2.43
CA HIS A 100 -10.02 9.19 -1.13
C HIS A 100 -10.04 10.70 -0.88
N LYS A 101 -11.06 11.20 -0.15
CA LYS A 101 -11.20 12.65 0.16
C LYS A 101 -9.97 13.23 0.89
N VAL A 102 -9.37 12.45 1.78
CA VAL A 102 -8.17 12.82 2.54
C VAL A 102 -6.89 12.63 1.72
N ALA A 103 -6.15 13.72 1.54
CA ALA A 103 -4.88 13.76 0.81
C ALA A 103 -3.84 12.76 1.34
N LEU A 104 -3.67 12.68 2.67
CA LEU A 104 -2.70 11.75 3.29
C LEU A 104 -2.98 10.27 2.98
N ILE A 105 -4.25 9.88 2.78
CA ILE A 105 -4.61 8.52 2.38
C ILE A 105 -4.19 8.28 0.93
N ARG A 106 -4.48 9.24 0.02
CA ARG A 106 -4.05 9.15 -1.38
C ARG A 106 -2.53 9.08 -1.48
N ALA A 107 -1.82 9.95 -0.78
CA ALA A 107 -0.36 9.97 -0.71
C ALA A 107 0.20 8.61 -0.26
N ALA A 108 -0.29 8.07 0.85
CA ALA A 108 0.15 6.77 1.35
C ALA A 108 -0.17 5.62 0.37
N TRP A 109 -1.30 5.69 -0.33
CA TRP A 109 -1.67 4.70 -1.34
C TRP A 109 -0.72 4.73 -2.55
N PHE A 110 -0.38 5.91 -3.08
CA PHE A 110 0.57 6.03 -4.19
C PHE A 110 1.97 5.54 -3.80
N LYS A 111 2.41 5.76 -2.55
CA LYS A 111 3.65 5.16 -2.04
C LYS A 111 3.63 3.64 -2.06
N VAL A 112 2.51 3.04 -1.62
CA VAL A 112 2.33 1.57 -1.69
C VAL A 112 2.43 1.10 -3.15
N LEU A 113 1.74 1.77 -4.07
CA LEU A 113 1.81 1.39 -5.48
C LEU A 113 3.24 1.50 -6.03
N ALA A 114 3.94 2.60 -5.73
CA ALA A 114 5.33 2.81 -6.14
C ALA A 114 6.26 1.68 -5.67
N ILE A 115 6.19 1.29 -4.38
CA ILE A 115 7.04 0.22 -3.87
C ILE A 115 6.67 -1.16 -4.44
N ILE A 116 5.38 -1.41 -4.75
CA ILE A 116 4.98 -2.62 -5.47
C ILE A 116 5.61 -2.65 -6.87
N CYS A 117 5.53 -1.55 -7.63
CA CYS A 117 6.16 -1.43 -8.94
C CYS A 117 7.68 -1.67 -8.89
N GLN A 118 8.36 -1.23 -7.82
CA GLN A 118 9.80 -1.40 -7.67
C GLN A 118 10.22 -2.82 -7.23
N LYS A 119 9.53 -3.42 -6.25
CA LYS A 119 10.02 -4.61 -5.54
C LYS A 119 9.17 -5.86 -5.71
N ALA A 120 7.89 -5.71 -6.06
CA ALA A 120 6.91 -6.79 -6.01
C ALA A 120 5.93 -6.75 -7.20
N MET A 121 6.45 -6.43 -8.39
CA MET A 121 5.63 -6.24 -9.60
C MET A 121 4.74 -7.44 -9.95
N PHE A 122 5.16 -8.65 -9.58
CA PHE A 122 4.37 -9.88 -9.74
C PHE A 122 2.98 -9.82 -9.07
N LEU A 123 2.79 -8.97 -8.04
CA LEU A 123 1.48 -8.74 -7.42
C LEU A 123 0.49 -7.99 -8.35
N LEU A 124 1.02 -7.32 -9.38
CA LEU A 124 0.27 -6.55 -10.38
C LEU A 124 0.08 -7.30 -11.69
N ASP A 125 0.42 -8.60 -11.74
CA ASP A 125 0.21 -9.42 -12.93
C ASP A 125 -1.27 -9.39 -13.35
N GLY A 126 -1.50 -9.13 -14.64
CA GLY A 126 -2.85 -8.95 -15.21
C GLY A 126 -3.55 -7.63 -14.87
N LYS A 127 -2.94 -6.74 -14.08
CA LYS A 127 -3.54 -5.46 -13.65
C LYS A 127 -2.97 -4.22 -14.33
N GLY A 128 -2.12 -4.37 -15.35
CA GLY A 128 -1.41 -3.26 -16.01
C GLY A 128 -2.33 -2.12 -16.47
N ALA A 129 -3.46 -2.43 -17.12
CA ALA A 129 -4.42 -1.42 -17.54
C ALA A 129 -5.05 -0.66 -16.35
N GLN A 130 -5.31 -1.35 -15.23
CA GLN A 130 -5.84 -0.73 -14.02
C GLN A 130 -4.81 0.19 -13.36
N VAL A 131 -3.55 -0.24 -13.28
CA VAL A 131 -2.43 0.57 -12.76
C VAL A 131 -2.28 1.84 -13.60
N VAL A 132 -2.11 1.70 -14.92
CA VAL A 132 -1.95 2.83 -15.84
C VAL A 132 -3.14 3.78 -15.74
N SER A 133 -4.36 3.26 -15.83
CA SER A 133 -5.56 4.09 -15.73
C SER A 133 -5.64 4.83 -14.39
N THR A 134 -5.34 4.16 -13.28
CA THR A 134 -5.41 4.79 -11.95
C THR A 134 -4.37 5.89 -11.79
N VAL A 135 -3.13 5.64 -12.20
CA VAL A 135 -2.02 6.60 -12.04
C VAL A 135 -2.16 7.78 -12.99
N PHE A 136 -2.43 7.54 -14.27
CA PHE A 136 -2.47 8.61 -15.27
C PHE A 136 -3.70 9.51 -15.10
N ASN A 137 -4.83 8.97 -14.64
CA ASN A 137 -5.99 9.78 -14.27
C ASN A 137 -5.75 10.63 -13.01
N SER A 138 -4.68 10.39 -12.25
CA SER A 138 -4.33 11.17 -11.07
C SER A 138 -3.26 12.23 -11.34
N LEU A 139 -2.78 12.39 -12.58
CA LEU A 139 -1.81 13.44 -12.95
C LEU A 139 -2.37 14.86 -12.83
N GLU A 140 -3.68 15.01 -12.76
CA GLU A 140 -4.36 16.28 -12.45
C GLU A 140 -4.40 16.61 -10.95
N GLU A 141 -3.79 15.80 -10.09
CA GLU A 141 -3.68 16.09 -8.66
C GLU A 141 -2.87 17.38 -8.43
N TYR A 142 -3.37 18.26 -7.56
CA TYR A 142 -2.74 19.55 -7.24
C TYR A 142 -2.35 19.65 -5.76
N ASP A 143 -2.79 18.72 -4.91
CA ASP A 143 -2.43 18.73 -3.49
C ASP A 143 -0.91 18.46 -3.33
N PRO A 144 -0.15 19.39 -2.74
CA PRO A 144 1.31 19.27 -2.61
C PRO A 144 1.74 18.07 -1.75
N THR A 145 0.84 17.53 -0.92
CA THR A 145 1.08 16.34 -0.10
C THR A 145 1.05 15.06 -0.94
N VAL A 146 0.30 15.05 -2.03
CA VAL A 146 0.03 13.85 -2.85
C VAL A 146 0.89 13.87 -4.11
N LEU A 147 1.08 15.06 -4.68
CA LEU A 147 1.74 15.30 -5.96
C LEU A 147 3.09 14.56 -6.12
N PRO A 148 4.04 14.59 -5.16
CA PRO A 148 5.32 13.89 -5.33
C PRO A 148 5.16 12.38 -5.53
N TYR A 149 4.20 11.78 -4.84
CA TYR A 149 3.96 10.34 -4.86
C TYR A 149 3.22 9.90 -6.13
N VAL A 150 2.35 10.75 -6.68
CA VAL A 150 1.73 10.51 -7.99
C VAL A 150 2.80 10.50 -9.08
N TRP A 151 3.71 11.47 -9.06
CA TRP A 151 4.80 11.55 -10.05
C TRP A 151 5.77 10.37 -9.94
N GLU A 152 6.13 9.98 -8.72
CA GLU A 152 6.93 8.78 -8.49
C GLU A 152 6.23 7.53 -9.04
N ALA A 153 4.95 7.33 -8.71
CA ALA A 153 4.17 6.20 -9.21
C ALA A 153 4.01 6.24 -10.75
N ALA A 154 3.87 7.41 -11.35
CA ALA A 154 3.82 7.59 -12.81
C ALA A 154 5.13 7.19 -13.47
N LEU A 155 6.25 7.68 -12.96
CA LEU A 155 7.58 7.35 -13.48
C LEU A 155 7.84 5.84 -13.40
N LEU A 156 7.52 5.22 -12.26
CA LEU A 156 7.68 3.78 -12.06
C LEU A 156 6.73 2.99 -12.96
N THR A 157 5.47 3.37 -13.06
CA THR A 157 4.52 2.70 -13.98
C THR A 157 5.04 2.74 -15.42
N MET A 158 5.59 3.86 -15.87
CA MET A 158 6.17 3.99 -17.21
C MET A 158 7.40 3.11 -17.41
N SER A 159 8.29 3.02 -16.42
CA SER A 159 9.49 2.18 -16.50
C SER A 159 9.14 0.70 -16.48
N THR A 160 8.12 0.29 -15.74
CA THR A 160 7.70 -1.12 -15.65
C THR A 160 6.95 -1.61 -16.89
N VAL A 161 6.17 -0.75 -17.54
CA VAL A 161 5.49 -1.08 -18.81
C VAL A 161 6.51 -1.38 -19.94
N GLN A 162 7.65 -0.69 -19.94
CA GLN A 162 8.74 -1.01 -20.87
C GLN A 162 9.26 -2.43 -20.65
N VAL A 163 9.51 -2.82 -19.39
CA VAL A 163 10.02 -4.16 -19.04
C VAL A 163 9.07 -5.26 -19.51
N GLN A 164 7.76 -5.14 -19.26
CA GLN A 164 6.78 -6.14 -19.72
C GLN A 164 6.72 -6.25 -21.25
N TYR A 165 6.81 -5.13 -21.99
CA TYR A 165 6.81 -5.16 -23.45
C TYR A 165 8.05 -5.84 -24.05
N PHE A 166 9.21 -5.71 -23.41
CA PHE A 166 10.42 -6.41 -23.84
C PHE A 166 10.37 -7.91 -23.51
N SER A 167 9.83 -8.32 -22.36
CA SER A 167 9.70 -9.76 -22.01
C SER A 167 8.77 -10.54 -22.95
N ILE A 168 7.75 -9.90 -23.52
CA ILE A 168 6.84 -10.53 -24.51
C ILE A 168 7.54 -10.78 -25.86
N LYS A 169 8.62 -10.06 -26.17
CA LYS A 169 9.37 -10.24 -27.44
C LYS A 169 10.47 -11.30 -27.38
N GLU A 170 10.80 -11.78 -26.19
CA GLU A 170 11.84 -12.81 -25.97
C GLU A 170 11.27 -14.22 -25.73
N THR A 171 9.96 -14.41 -25.86
CA THR A 171 9.28 -15.71 -25.78
C THR A 171 8.65 -16.06 -27.13
#